data_AF-A0A3N7FGF5-F1
#
_entry.id   AF-A0A3N7FGF5-F1
#
_cell.length_a   1.000
_cell.length_b   1.000
_cell.length_c   1.000
_cell.angle_alpha   90.00
_cell.angle_beta   90.00
_cell.angle_gamma   90.00
#
_symmetry.space_group_name_H-M   'P 1'
#
loop_
_entity.id
_entity.type
_entity.pdbx_description
1 polymer ?
#
loop_
_entity_poly.entity_id
_entity_poly.type
_entity_poly.pdbx_seq_one_letter_code
_entity_poly.pdbx_strand_id
1 'polypeptide(L)'
;MRDGSPSRAWRLPSGCMIQDKSNGCSKVTWVEHVEVDDRTQTHRLYRDLICGRSAYGAERWIASLRRICERLAFYKEETAAAREFGGVITSPEGRKSIVNLAHRMVKIFFASLGMSGKLDFPQLSEVHNSGVRVAIRKNTEQGQPIGMVVSAATSLWLPLSPQNVFNFFKDEKSRIQWDILSNSNPVHVISHISNGTNPGNCISITHQPFIPTENNMLILQESCTDSSGSMVVYAPLDIPAMNMVIGGADSSIIPILPSGFVISGDGRPDTGGDSSTSTSSTGADSGGSLLTVAFQILVAGPNVTSSTELNMESVATVNTLISTTVLKIKAALNCSNLG
;
A
#
# COMPACT_ATOMS: atom_id res chain seq x y z
N MET A 1 -29.23 6.65 -7.19
CA MET A 1 -28.87 7.81 -6.33
C MET A 1 -27.50 7.51 -5.74
N ARG A 2 -26.49 8.33 -6.03
CA ARG A 2 -25.14 8.20 -5.45
C ARG A 2 -25.21 8.76 -4.03
N ASP A 3 -25.31 7.88 -3.05
CA ASP A 3 -25.13 8.24 -1.65
C ASP A 3 -23.62 8.27 -1.37
N GLY A 4 -22.96 9.29 -1.92
CA GLY A 4 -21.59 9.61 -1.59
C GLY A 4 -21.60 10.57 -0.42
N SER A 5 -21.04 10.18 0.72
CA SER A 5 -20.79 11.10 1.81
C SER A 5 -20.12 12.37 1.27
N PRO A 6 -20.54 13.58 1.68
CA PRO A 6 -19.99 14.83 1.13
C PRO A 6 -18.46 14.85 1.30
N SER A 7 -17.75 15.31 0.26
CA SER A 7 -16.30 15.52 0.33
C SER A 7 -16.01 16.52 1.44
N ARG A 8 -15.12 16.15 2.36
CA ARG A 8 -14.78 16.93 3.57
C ARG A 8 -13.42 17.61 3.47
N ALA A 9 -12.88 17.61 2.27
CA ALA A 9 -11.71 18.38 1.88
C ALA A 9 -11.99 18.95 0.48
N TRP A 10 -11.55 20.19 0.28
CA TRP A 10 -11.68 20.92 -0.97
C TRP A 10 -10.31 21.34 -1.44
N ARG A 11 -9.97 20.96 -2.67
CA ARG A 11 -8.82 21.56 -3.33
C ARG A 11 -9.28 22.87 -3.94
N LEU A 12 -8.74 23.96 -3.41
CA LEU A 12 -8.93 25.31 -3.89
C LEU A 12 -7.93 25.61 -5.03
N PRO A 13 -8.05 26.74 -5.74
CA PRO A 13 -7.14 27.08 -6.83
C PRO A 13 -5.67 26.89 -6.41
N SER A 14 -5.02 25.97 -7.10
CA SER A 14 -3.66 25.49 -6.87
C SER A 14 -2.92 25.48 -8.19
N GLY A 15 -1.59 25.45 -8.19
CA GLY A 15 -0.84 25.53 -9.43
C GLY A 15 0.66 25.43 -9.27
N CYS A 16 1.37 25.73 -10.35
CA CYS A 16 2.81 25.78 -10.33
C CYS A 16 3.35 26.98 -11.10
N MET A 17 4.47 27.51 -10.63
CA MET A 17 5.26 28.53 -11.33
C MET A 17 6.53 27.86 -11.82
N ILE A 18 6.76 27.91 -13.13
CA ILE A 18 7.94 27.35 -13.79
C ILE A 18 8.82 28.51 -14.21
N GLN A 19 10.04 28.56 -13.68
CA GLN A 19 11.02 29.59 -13.99
C GLN A 19 12.21 28.94 -14.68
N ASP A 20 12.57 29.46 -15.85
CA ASP A 20 13.77 29.00 -16.55
C ASP A 20 15.04 29.38 -15.77
N LYS A 21 16.06 28.52 -15.87
CA LYS A 21 17.39 28.75 -15.29
C LYS A 21 18.42 28.66 -16.41
N SER A 22 19.46 29.49 -16.32
CA SER A 22 20.53 29.59 -17.32
C SER A 22 21.35 28.31 -17.53
N ASN A 23 21.14 27.27 -16.72
CA ASN A 23 21.81 25.97 -16.81
C ASN A 23 20.98 24.91 -17.57
N GLY A 24 19.90 25.30 -18.26
CA GLY A 24 19.03 24.37 -19.00
C GLY A 24 18.09 23.56 -18.11
N CYS A 25 17.95 23.93 -16.83
CA CYS A 25 16.95 23.37 -15.92
C CYS A 25 15.82 24.38 -15.68
N SER A 26 14.69 23.92 -15.15
CA SER A 26 13.62 24.81 -14.69
C SER A 26 13.43 24.70 -13.17
N LYS A 27 13.30 25.83 -12.49
CA LYS A 27 12.83 25.88 -11.09
C LYS A 27 11.31 25.82 -11.10
N VAL A 28 10.75 24.73 -10.59
CA VAL A 28 9.31 24.57 -10.41
C VAL A 28 8.94 24.88 -8.96
N THR A 29 8.06 25.85 -8.75
CA THR A 29 7.45 26.16 -7.44
C THR A 29 6.02 25.67 -7.47
N TRP A 30 5.68 24.73 -6.60
CA TRP A 30 4.36 24.10 -6.54
C TRP A 30 3.57 24.69 -5.37
N VAL A 31 2.35 25.16 -5.63
CA VAL A 31 1.47 25.78 -4.63
C VAL A 31 0.20 24.97 -4.53
N GLU A 32 -0.09 24.47 -3.34
CA GLU A 32 -1.29 23.69 -3.08
C GLU A 32 -2.13 24.33 -1.99
N HIS A 33 -3.40 24.54 -2.33
CA HIS A 33 -4.39 25.09 -1.46
C HIS A 33 -5.44 24.02 -1.21
N VAL A 34 -5.39 23.42 -0.01
CA VAL A 34 -6.34 22.41 0.42
C VAL A 34 -7.01 22.90 1.68
N GLU A 35 -8.33 23.04 1.63
CA GLU A 35 -9.18 23.29 2.78
C GLU A 35 -9.69 21.93 3.28
N VAL A 36 -9.58 21.68 4.58
CA VAL A 36 -10.06 20.44 5.21
C VAL A 36 -11.06 20.83 6.28
N ASP A 37 -12.20 20.13 6.33
CA ASP A 37 -13.22 20.37 7.36
C ASP A 37 -12.72 19.91 8.73
N ASP A 38 -12.26 20.87 9.53
CA ASP A 38 -11.80 20.70 10.91
C ASP A 38 -12.89 20.19 11.86
N ARG A 39 -14.17 20.18 11.45
CA ARG A 39 -15.28 19.61 12.25
C ARG A 39 -15.24 18.08 12.31
N THR A 40 -14.48 17.44 11.42
CA THR A 40 -14.22 16.01 11.55
C THR A 40 -13.12 15.77 12.58
N GLN A 41 -13.47 15.06 13.65
CA GLN A 41 -12.50 14.66 14.66
C GLN A 41 -11.48 13.72 14.01
N THR A 42 -10.36 14.29 13.56
CA THR A 42 -9.22 13.54 13.06
C THR A 42 -8.85 12.50 14.11
N HIS A 43 -8.73 11.24 13.70
CA HIS A 43 -8.36 10.18 14.63
C HIS A 43 -7.03 10.55 15.30
N ARG A 44 -6.93 10.38 16.62
CA ARG A 44 -5.77 10.85 17.41
C ARG A 44 -4.42 10.41 16.83
N LEU A 45 -4.36 9.20 16.26
CA LEU A 45 -3.19 8.66 15.56
C LEU A 45 -2.66 9.55 14.44
N TYR A 46 -3.54 10.16 13.64
CA TYR A 46 -3.15 10.97 12.48
C TYR A 46 -3.17 12.47 12.74
N ARG A 47 -3.53 12.88 13.96
CA ARG A 47 -3.69 14.30 14.30
C ARG A 47 -2.41 15.07 14.06
N ASP A 48 -1.29 14.58 14.58
CA ASP A 48 -0.01 15.29 14.48
C ASP A 48 0.45 15.37 13.02
N LEU A 49 0.28 14.30 12.22
CA LEU A 49 0.55 14.29 10.78
C LEU A 49 -0.32 15.28 9.97
N ILE A 50 -1.61 15.38 10.31
CA ILE A 50 -2.56 16.26 9.61
C ILE A 50 -2.35 17.72 10.01
N CYS A 51 -2.31 18.02 11.30
CA CYS A 51 -2.11 19.38 11.80
C CYS A 51 -0.69 19.89 11.54
N GLY A 52 0.30 19.00 11.45
CA GLY A 52 1.70 19.29 11.10
C GLY A 52 1.94 19.64 9.63
N ARG A 53 0.89 19.71 8.79
CA ARG A 53 0.96 20.01 7.34
C ARG A 53 1.71 18.96 6.50
N SER A 54 2.07 17.83 7.07
CA SER A 54 2.77 16.74 6.36
C SER A 54 1.80 15.85 5.56
N ALA A 55 0.53 15.75 5.98
CA ALA A 55 -0.48 14.96 5.27
C ALA A 55 -0.99 15.64 3.97
N TYR A 56 -1.09 16.96 3.98
CA TYR A 56 -1.60 17.80 2.90
C TYR A 56 -0.57 18.86 2.55
N GLY A 57 -0.01 18.80 1.34
CA GLY A 57 0.98 19.81 0.96
C GLY A 57 1.69 19.52 -0.35
N ALA A 58 2.33 20.56 -0.87
CA ALA A 58 3.07 20.53 -2.12
C ALA A 58 4.16 19.43 -2.15
N GLU A 59 4.83 19.19 -1.02
CA GLU A 59 5.89 18.17 -0.93
C GLU A 59 5.39 16.77 -1.27
N ARG A 60 4.23 16.38 -0.73
CA ARG A 60 3.61 15.08 -1.00
C ARG A 60 3.17 14.94 -2.46
N TRP A 61 2.68 16.02 -3.06
CA TRP A 61 2.33 16.07 -4.48
C TRP A 61 3.56 15.97 -5.37
N ILE A 62 4.65 16.68 -5.03
CA ILE A 62 5.92 16.61 -5.75
C ILE A 62 6.53 15.21 -5.64
N ALA A 63 6.51 14.60 -4.45
CA ALA A 63 7.00 13.23 -4.25
C ALA A 63 6.20 12.23 -5.11
N SER A 64 4.87 12.35 -5.12
CA SER A 64 4.00 11.54 -5.97
C SER A 64 4.25 11.75 -7.46
N LEU A 65 4.47 13.00 -7.88
CA LEU A 65 4.77 13.36 -9.27
C LEU A 65 6.13 12.80 -9.70
N ARG A 66 7.16 12.98 -8.87
CA ARG A 66 8.49 12.43 -9.11
C ARG A 66 8.41 10.92 -9.27
N ARG A 67 7.69 10.24 -8.37
CA ARG A 67 7.49 8.79 -8.43
C ARG A 67 6.85 8.33 -9.75
N ILE A 68 5.78 9.01 -10.20
CA ILE A 68 5.15 8.61 -11.48
C ILE A 68 6.05 8.92 -12.67
N CYS A 69 6.81 10.03 -12.65
CA CYS A 69 7.79 10.34 -13.69
C CYS A 69 8.91 9.30 -13.74
N GLU A 70 9.46 8.91 -12.59
CA GLU A 70 10.45 7.82 -12.51
C GLU A 70 9.88 6.52 -13.08
N ARG A 71 8.68 6.10 -12.63
CA ARG A 71 8.01 4.92 -13.18
C ARG A 71 7.87 4.98 -14.71
N LEU A 72 7.43 6.11 -15.25
CA LEU A 72 7.23 6.28 -16.69
C LEU A 72 8.56 6.26 -17.46
N ALA A 73 9.65 6.77 -16.87
CA ALA A 73 10.99 6.68 -17.46
C ALA A 73 11.47 5.22 -17.51
N PHE A 74 11.36 4.49 -16.39
CA PHE A 74 11.69 3.06 -16.32
C PHE A 74 10.78 2.19 -17.21
N TYR A 75 9.56 2.63 -17.46
CA TYR A 75 8.65 1.98 -18.39
C TYR A 75 9.07 2.15 -19.86
N LYS A 76 9.67 3.30 -20.22
CA LYS A 76 10.11 3.61 -21.60
C LYS A 76 11.50 3.06 -21.94
N GLU A 77 12.29 2.70 -20.94
CA GLU A 77 13.64 2.19 -21.12
C GLU A 77 13.59 0.71 -21.61
N GLU A 78 13.66 0.51 -22.93
CA GLU A 78 13.67 -0.82 -23.59
C GLU A 78 14.91 -1.67 -23.25
N THR A 79 15.97 -1.06 -22.72
CA THR A 79 17.30 -1.66 -22.49
C THR A 79 17.60 -2.02 -21.03
N ALA A 80 16.59 -2.38 -20.23
CA ALA A 80 16.75 -2.61 -18.79
C ALA A 80 16.96 -4.09 -18.37
N ALA A 81 17.40 -4.97 -19.28
CA ALA A 81 17.76 -6.35 -18.96
C ALA A 81 18.86 -6.49 -17.88
N ALA A 82 19.67 -5.45 -17.64
CA ALA A 82 20.75 -5.48 -16.64
C ALA A 82 20.30 -5.27 -15.18
N ARG A 83 19.04 -4.87 -14.94
CA ARG A 83 18.52 -4.52 -13.59
C ARG A 83 17.45 -5.47 -13.07
N GLU A 84 17.23 -6.59 -13.76
CA GLU A 84 16.18 -7.55 -13.46
C GLU A 84 16.78 -8.87 -12.98
N PHE A 85 16.27 -9.38 -11.86
CA PHE A 85 16.63 -10.70 -11.35
C PHE A 85 15.66 -11.75 -11.89
N GLY A 86 16.18 -12.96 -12.11
CA GLY A 86 15.38 -14.17 -12.30
C GLY A 86 15.03 -14.54 -13.74
N GLY A 87 15.25 -13.67 -14.74
CA GLY A 87 15.13 -14.02 -16.17
C GLY A 87 13.76 -14.51 -16.65
N VAL A 88 12.74 -14.53 -15.78
CA VAL A 88 11.38 -15.00 -16.08
C VAL A 88 10.67 -14.05 -17.06
N ILE A 89 10.98 -12.76 -16.99
CA ILE A 89 10.37 -11.70 -17.80
C ILE A 89 11.30 -11.45 -18.99
N THR A 90 11.05 -12.15 -20.09
CA THR A 90 11.94 -12.13 -21.26
C THR A 90 11.51 -11.16 -22.35
N SER A 91 10.24 -10.72 -22.36
CA SER A 91 9.69 -9.83 -23.39
C SER A 91 9.37 -8.42 -22.86
N PRO A 92 9.62 -7.36 -23.65
CA PRO A 92 9.19 -5.99 -23.33
C PRO A 92 7.67 -5.88 -23.12
N GLU A 93 6.87 -6.63 -23.88
CA GLU A 93 5.42 -6.69 -23.76
C GLU A 93 4.99 -7.30 -22.42
N GLY A 94 5.65 -8.38 -22.00
CA GLY A 94 5.44 -9.03 -20.70
C GLY A 94 5.74 -8.08 -19.55
N ARG A 95 6.91 -7.43 -19.59
CA ARG A 95 7.28 -6.38 -18.63
C ARG A 95 6.23 -5.28 -18.56
N LYS A 96 5.81 -4.75 -19.71
CA LYS A 96 4.77 -3.71 -19.80
C LYS A 96 3.46 -4.19 -19.17
N SER A 97 3.04 -5.42 -19.44
CA SER A 97 1.83 -6.00 -18.86
C SER A 97 1.92 -6.13 -17.33
N ILE A 98 3.05 -6.60 -16.80
CA ILE A 98 3.30 -6.71 -15.35
C ILE A 98 3.26 -5.32 -14.69
N VAL A 99 3.93 -4.32 -15.28
CA VAL A 99 3.94 -2.94 -14.75
C VAL A 99 2.55 -2.34 -14.74
N ASN A 100 1.74 -2.60 -15.77
CA ASN A 100 0.36 -2.14 -15.85
C ASN A 100 -0.54 -2.85 -14.83
N LEU A 101 -0.37 -4.16 -14.64
CA LEU A 101 -1.09 -4.93 -13.63
C LEU A 101 -0.77 -4.42 -12.22
N ALA A 102 0.50 -4.23 -11.89
CA ALA A 102 0.95 -3.72 -10.60
C ALA A 102 0.45 -2.28 -10.34
N HIS A 103 0.46 -1.42 -11.35
CA HIS A 103 -0.12 -0.08 -11.23
C HIS A 103 -1.62 -0.14 -10.93
N ARG A 104 -2.35 -1.00 -11.64
CA ARG A 104 -3.79 -1.19 -11.41
C ARG A 104 -4.08 -1.76 -10.03
N MET A 105 -3.26 -2.70 -9.57
CA MET A 105 -3.28 -3.25 -8.21
C MET A 105 -3.18 -2.14 -7.15
N VAL A 106 -2.19 -1.27 -7.27
CA VAL A 106 -2.00 -0.12 -6.35
C VAL A 106 -3.22 0.82 -6.39
N LYS A 107 -3.75 1.14 -7.58
CA LYS A 107 -4.93 2.01 -7.71
C LYS A 107 -6.17 1.41 -7.02
N ILE A 108 -6.41 0.11 -7.20
CA ILE A 108 -7.53 -0.59 -6.55
C ILE A 108 -7.36 -0.58 -5.03
N PHE A 109 -6.14 -0.78 -4.53
CA PHE A 109 -5.84 -0.74 -3.09
C PHE A 109 -6.15 0.63 -2.48
N PHE A 110 -5.66 1.72 -3.06
CA PHE A 110 -5.95 3.06 -2.52
C PHE A 110 -7.42 3.45 -2.65
N ALA A 111 -8.11 3.00 -3.72
CA ALA A 111 -9.54 3.21 -3.85
C ALA A 111 -10.33 2.47 -2.76
N SER A 112 -9.91 1.27 -2.36
CA SER A 112 -10.60 0.48 -1.33
C SER A 112 -10.45 1.08 0.07
N LEU A 113 -9.35 1.79 0.36
CA LEU A 113 -9.18 2.54 1.61
C LEU A 113 -10.22 3.66 1.81
N GLY A 114 -10.93 4.07 0.76
CA GLY A 114 -12.08 4.98 0.86
C GLY A 114 -13.30 4.37 1.57
N MET A 115 -13.37 3.04 1.68
CA MET A 115 -14.39 2.28 2.43
C MET A 115 -15.85 2.74 2.15
N SER A 116 -16.19 2.89 0.87
CA SER A 116 -17.55 3.24 0.43
C SER A 116 -18.51 2.05 0.66
N GLY A 117 -19.55 2.23 1.47
CA GLY A 117 -20.48 1.17 1.90
C GLY A 117 -20.25 0.75 3.34
N LYS A 118 -20.66 1.60 4.29
CA LYS A 118 -20.34 1.46 5.71
C LYS A 118 -21.19 0.40 6.40
N LEU A 119 -20.53 -0.64 6.89
CA LEU A 119 -20.91 -1.34 8.11
C LEU A 119 -19.81 -1.02 9.14
N ASP A 120 -19.87 0.16 9.74
CA ASP A 120 -18.92 0.54 10.80
C ASP A 120 -19.21 -0.37 12.00
N PHE A 121 -18.38 -1.40 12.23
CA PHE A 121 -18.36 -2.16 13.48
C PHE A 121 -17.42 -1.42 14.42
N PRO A 122 -17.92 -0.72 15.46
CA PRO A 122 -17.05 -0.03 16.39
C PRO A 122 -16.35 -1.08 17.26
N GLN A 123 -15.13 -1.47 16.89
CA GLN A 123 -14.19 -2.01 17.87
C GLN A 123 -13.51 -0.83 18.58
N LEU A 124 -13.35 -0.97 19.90
CA LEU A 124 -12.78 0.03 20.80
C LEU A 124 -11.48 0.60 20.20
N SER A 125 -11.46 1.89 19.92
CA SER A 125 -10.24 2.59 19.57
C SER A 125 -9.35 2.68 20.82
N GLU A 126 -8.24 1.97 20.79
CA GLU A 126 -7.18 2.07 21.80
C GLU A 126 -6.31 3.31 21.54
N VAL A 127 -5.48 3.71 22.51
CA VAL A 127 -4.62 4.90 22.38
C VAL A 127 -3.69 4.82 21.16
N HIS A 128 -3.28 3.59 20.80
CA HIS A 128 -2.33 3.33 19.72
C HIS A 128 -2.94 2.63 18.48
N ASN A 129 -4.26 2.46 18.42
CA ASN A 129 -4.95 1.76 17.33
C ASN A 129 -6.25 2.47 16.93
N SER A 130 -6.58 2.50 15.63
CA SER A 130 -7.85 3.04 15.13
C SER A 130 -9.05 2.13 15.32
N GLY A 131 -8.84 0.88 15.71
CA GLY A 131 -9.82 -0.18 15.55
C GLY A 131 -9.97 -0.59 14.09
N VAL A 132 -10.67 -1.71 13.86
CA VAL A 132 -10.89 -2.27 12.53
C VAL A 132 -12.13 -1.68 11.90
N ARG A 133 -12.00 -1.19 10.66
CA ARG A 133 -13.12 -0.79 9.81
C ARG A 133 -13.35 -1.85 8.75
N VAL A 134 -14.61 -2.21 8.52
CA VAL A 134 -15.00 -3.20 7.52
C VAL A 134 -16.03 -2.61 6.57
N ALA A 135 -15.91 -2.92 5.28
CA ALA A 135 -16.84 -2.50 4.24
C ALA A 135 -17.11 -3.68 3.32
N ILE A 136 -18.36 -3.82 2.92
CA ILE A 136 -18.78 -4.86 1.97
C ILE A 136 -19.21 -4.17 0.70
N ARG A 137 -18.68 -4.62 -0.44
CA ARG A 137 -19.10 -4.13 -1.76
C ARG A 137 -19.36 -5.30 -2.71
N LYS A 138 -20.39 -5.14 -3.53
CA LYS A 138 -20.61 -6.01 -4.69
C LYS A 138 -19.80 -5.46 -5.86
N ASN A 139 -18.83 -6.23 -6.35
CA ASN A 139 -18.05 -5.87 -7.53
C ASN A 139 -18.63 -6.54 -8.78
N THR A 140 -18.92 -5.72 -9.78
CA THR A 140 -19.34 -6.15 -11.12
C THR A 140 -18.39 -5.63 -12.20
N GLU A 141 -17.35 -4.88 -11.83
CA GLU A 141 -16.40 -4.28 -12.76
C GLU A 141 -15.35 -5.29 -13.21
N GLN A 142 -14.95 -5.18 -14.48
CA GLN A 142 -13.89 -6.01 -15.07
C GLN A 142 -12.52 -5.71 -14.43
N GLY A 143 -11.69 -6.74 -14.32
CA GLY A 143 -10.33 -6.63 -13.77
C GLY A 143 -10.28 -6.72 -12.23
N GLN A 144 -11.40 -6.76 -11.55
CA GLN A 144 -11.49 -7.23 -10.17
C GLN A 144 -12.35 -8.51 -10.14
N PRO A 145 -12.19 -9.39 -9.15
CA PRO A 145 -13.04 -10.57 -9.05
C PRO A 145 -14.52 -10.17 -8.95
N ILE A 146 -15.37 -10.79 -9.76
CA ILE A 146 -16.82 -10.53 -9.76
C ILE A 146 -17.43 -11.24 -8.56
N GLY A 147 -18.20 -10.52 -7.75
CA GLY A 147 -18.83 -11.07 -6.55
C GLY A 147 -18.83 -10.11 -5.37
N MET A 148 -18.98 -10.65 -4.17
CA MET A 148 -18.96 -9.89 -2.93
C MET A 148 -17.53 -9.80 -2.39
N VAL A 149 -17.04 -8.58 -2.24
CA VAL A 149 -15.72 -8.28 -1.70
C VAL A 149 -15.90 -7.64 -0.33
N VAL A 150 -15.22 -8.20 0.67
CA VAL A 150 -15.08 -7.59 1.99
C VAL A 150 -13.71 -6.94 2.07
N SER A 151 -13.71 -5.65 2.39
CA SER A 151 -12.51 -4.89 2.69
C SER A 151 -12.43 -4.67 4.19
N ALA A 152 -11.26 -4.86 4.79
CA ALA A 152 -11.00 -4.44 6.16
C ALA A 152 -9.72 -3.62 6.24
N ALA A 153 -9.72 -2.60 7.10
CA ALA A 153 -8.56 -1.75 7.31
C ALA A 153 -8.43 -1.34 8.78
N THR A 154 -7.20 -1.25 9.27
CA THR A 154 -6.87 -0.80 10.62
C THR A 154 -5.55 -0.02 10.59
N SER A 155 -5.40 0.93 11.50
CA SER A 155 -4.19 1.75 11.61
C SER A 155 -3.64 1.67 13.02
N LEU A 156 -2.32 1.60 13.15
CA LEU A 156 -1.64 1.58 14.44
C LEU A 156 -0.35 2.41 14.41
N TRP A 157 0.03 2.93 15.57
CA TRP A 157 1.35 3.55 15.75
C TRP A 157 2.38 2.49 16.19
N LEU A 158 3.60 2.60 15.68
CA LEU A 158 4.73 1.75 16.02
C LEU A 158 5.91 2.63 16.47
N PRO A 159 6.64 2.26 17.54
CA PRO A 159 7.83 2.98 18.01
C PRO A 159 9.07 2.64 17.17
N LEU A 160 8.91 2.60 15.85
CA LEU A 160 9.94 2.25 14.89
C LEU A 160 9.90 3.25 13.74
N SER A 161 11.06 3.57 13.18
CA SER A 161 11.14 4.47 12.03
C SER A 161 10.37 3.90 10.83
N PRO A 162 9.75 4.74 9.99
CA PRO A 162 9.04 4.30 8.78
C PRO A 162 9.90 3.40 7.88
N GLN A 163 11.21 3.68 7.78
CA GLN A 163 12.13 2.90 6.96
C GLN A 163 12.33 1.48 7.51
N ASN A 164 12.41 1.30 8.84
CA ASN A 164 12.54 -0.02 9.45
C ASN A 164 11.28 -0.85 9.23
N VAL A 165 10.10 -0.25 9.39
CA VAL A 165 8.81 -0.92 9.12
C VAL A 165 8.69 -1.26 7.62
N PHE A 166 9.11 -0.38 6.72
CA PHE A 166 9.11 -0.64 5.29
C PHE A 166 10.04 -1.79 4.91
N ASN A 167 11.27 -1.78 5.42
CA ASN A 167 12.24 -2.86 5.18
C ASN A 167 11.72 -4.20 5.69
N PHE A 168 11.05 -4.22 6.85
CA PHE A 168 10.38 -5.41 7.36
C PHE A 168 9.38 -5.96 6.35
N PHE A 169 8.40 -5.19 5.88
CA PHE A 169 7.39 -5.71 4.93
C PHE A 169 7.94 -6.02 3.54
N LYS A 170 9.03 -5.38 3.13
CA LYS A 170 9.69 -5.64 1.85
C LYS A 170 10.45 -6.97 1.86
N ASP A 171 11.03 -7.36 2.99
CA ASP A 171 11.84 -8.57 3.10
C ASP A 171 10.98 -9.84 2.94
N GLU A 172 11.33 -10.68 1.97
CA GLU A 172 10.66 -11.96 1.71
C GLU A 172 10.71 -12.90 2.92
N LYS A 173 11.80 -12.83 3.71
CA LYS A 173 12.03 -13.71 4.86
C LYS A 173 11.19 -13.32 6.06
N SER A 174 10.77 -12.07 6.16
CA SER A 174 9.91 -11.61 7.25
C SER A 174 8.46 -12.06 7.06
N ARG A 175 8.05 -12.31 5.81
CA ARG A 175 6.66 -12.60 5.43
C ARG A 175 6.04 -13.73 6.21
N ILE A 176 6.82 -14.78 6.45
CA ILE A 176 6.44 -15.95 7.26
C ILE A 176 5.97 -15.58 8.68
N GLN A 177 6.44 -14.45 9.23
CA GLN A 177 6.16 -14.02 10.59
C GLN A 177 4.79 -13.35 10.71
N TRP A 178 4.31 -12.69 9.65
CA TRP A 178 3.08 -11.89 9.67
C TRP A 178 1.98 -12.37 8.73
N ASP A 179 2.31 -13.00 7.61
CA ASP A 179 1.34 -13.45 6.61
C ASP A 179 0.69 -14.77 7.07
N ILE A 180 -0.53 -14.67 7.56
CA ILE A 180 -1.31 -15.83 8.02
C ILE A 180 -1.55 -16.82 6.86
N LEU A 181 -1.70 -16.30 5.64
CA LEU A 181 -1.99 -17.13 4.47
C LEU A 181 -0.74 -17.88 3.97
N SER A 182 0.46 -17.52 4.45
CA SER A 182 1.70 -18.23 4.12
C SER A 182 1.88 -19.55 4.85
N ASN A 183 1.03 -19.91 5.83
CA ASN A 183 1.09 -21.18 6.57
C ASN A 183 2.50 -21.55 7.08
N SER A 184 3.33 -20.55 7.40
CA SER A 184 4.72 -20.71 7.79
C SER A 184 5.65 -21.31 6.71
N ASN A 185 5.29 -21.21 5.43
CA ASN A 185 6.17 -21.60 4.33
C ASN A 185 7.06 -20.41 3.93
N PRO A 186 8.36 -20.66 3.68
CA PRO A 186 9.23 -19.64 3.11
C PRO A 186 8.77 -19.29 1.70
N VAL A 187 8.94 -18.03 1.37
CA VAL A 187 8.51 -17.44 0.11
C VAL A 187 9.78 -17.03 -0.65
N HIS A 188 9.79 -17.24 -1.98
CA HIS A 188 10.98 -17.03 -2.81
C HIS A 188 10.70 -16.05 -3.96
N VAL A 189 11.47 -14.96 -4.04
CA VAL A 189 11.40 -14.04 -5.19
C VAL A 189 11.91 -14.74 -6.45
N ILE A 190 11.03 -14.86 -7.44
CA ILE A 190 11.34 -15.44 -8.74
C ILE A 190 11.72 -14.38 -9.77
N SER A 191 11.27 -13.13 -9.59
CA SER A 191 11.69 -12.02 -10.43
C SER A 191 11.40 -10.67 -9.78
N HIS A 192 12.16 -9.64 -10.15
CA HIS A 192 11.81 -8.26 -9.83
C HIS A 192 12.13 -7.29 -10.97
N ILE A 193 11.31 -6.24 -11.08
CA ILE A 193 11.47 -5.09 -11.96
C ILE A 193 11.70 -3.86 -11.09
N SER A 194 12.78 -3.13 -11.34
CA SER A 194 13.05 -1.84 -10.69
C SER A 194 12.01 -0.78 -11.13
N ASN A 195 11.48 -0.01 -10.18
CA ASN A 195 10.37 0.93 -10.40
C ASN A 195 10.72 2.36 -9.97
N GLY A 196 12.01 2.70 -9.96
CA GLY A 196 12.51 4.01 -9.58
C GLY A 196 14.00 3.99 -9.23
N THR A 197 14.51 5.15 -8.85
CA THR A 197 15.92 5.32 -8.47
C THR A 197 16.25 4.72 -7.11
N ASN A 198 15.26 4.69 -6.21
CA ASN A 198 15.41 4.06 -4.90
C ASN A 198 15.35 2.52 -5.06
N PRO A 199 16.33 1.76 -4.56
CA PRO A 199 16.30 0.29 -4.62
C PRO A 199 15.12 -0.32 -3.83
N GLY A 200 14.52 0.46 -2.92
CA GLY A 200 13.23 0.23 -2.27
C GLY A 200 12.08 0.04 -3.25
N ASN A 201 12.12 0.69 -4.42
CA ASN A 201 11.00 0.79 -5.33
C ASN A 201 11.10 -0.31 -6.39
N CYS A 202 10.32 -1.37 -6.22
CA CYS A 202 10.29 -2.47 -7.18
C CYS A 202 8.94 -3.17 -7.24
N ILE A 203 8.72 -3.84 -8.37
CA ILE A 203 7.67 -4.83 -8.54
C ILE A 203 8.36 -6.20 -8.45
N SER A 204 7.85 -7.09 -7.62
CA SER A 204 8.38 -8.43 -7.42
C SER A 204 7.31 -9.46 -7.67
N ILE A 205 7.72 -10.59 -8.25
CA ILE A 205 6.90 -11.79 -8.36
C ILE A 205 7.52 -12.82 -7.44
N THR A 206 6.70 -13.37 -6.57
CA THR A 206 7.16 -14.22 -5.49
C THR A 206 6.40 -15.53 -5.52
N HIS A 207 7.13 -16.63 -5.48
CA HIS A 207 6.56 -17.96 -5.41
C HIS A 207 6.31 -18.33 -3.95
N GLN A 208 5.07 -18.68 -3.66
CA GLN A 208 4.67 -19.21 -2.37
C GLN A 208 4.26 -20.67 -2.56
N PRO A 209 5.06 -21.65 -2.10
CA PRO A 209 4.68 -23.04 -2.17
C PRO A 209 3.47 -23.27 -1.24
N PHE A 210 2.30 -23.41 -1.85
CA PHE A 210 1.10 -23.87 -1.15
C PHE A 210 1.12 -25.41 -1.06
N ILE A 211 0.50 -25.96 -0.01
CA ILE A 211 0.39 -27.41 0.24
C ILE A 211 -0.24 -28.11 -1.00
N PRO A 212 0.14 -29.37 -1.34
CA PRO A 212 0.07 -29.92 -2.71
C PRO A 212 -1.33 -30.13 -3.31
N THR A 213 -2.39 -29.86 -2.55
CA THR A 213 -3.76 -30.22 -2.94
C THR A 213 -4.52 -29.09 -3.60
N GLU A 214 -4.10 -27.82 -3.49
CA GLU A 214 -4.81 -26.69 -4.11
C GLU A 214 -3.83 -25.63 -4.64
N ASN A 215 -3.84 -25.47 -5.97
CA ASN A 215 -3.31 -24.38 -6.79
C ASN A 215 -2.11 -23.58 -6.24
N ASN A 216 -0.92 -23.94 -6.73
CA ASN A 216 0.30 -23.16 -6.62
C ASN A 216 0.04 -21.71 -7.10
N MET A 217 0.11 -20.72 -6.20
CA MET A 217 -0.13 -19.30 -6.51
C MET A 217 1.17 -18.50 -6.52
N LEU A 218 1.18 -17.42 -7.29
CA LEU A 218 2.24 -16.41 -7.30
C LEU A 218 1.73 -15.13 -6.65
N ILE A 219 2.60 -14.42 -5.94
CA ILE A 219 2.29 -13.11 -5.37
C ILE A 219 2.95 -12.05 -6.23
N LEU A 220 2.13 -11.16 -6.78
CA LEU A 220 2.61 -9.89 -7.33
C LEU A 220 2.67 -8.87 -6.20
N GLN A 221 3.81 -8.23 -6.02
CA GLN A 221 4.01 -7.22 -4.98
C GLN A 221 4.68 -5.98 -5.55
N GLU A 222 4.09 -4.81 -5.32
CA GLU A 222 4.71 -3.52 -5.58
C GLU A 222 5.09 -2.86 -4.26
N SER A 223 6.37 -2.51 -4.14
CA SER A 223 6.92 -1.76 -3.01
C SER A 223 7.39 -0.40 -3.49
N CYS A 224 7.14 0.62 -2.68
CA CYS A 224 7.58 1.97 -2.98
C CYS A 224 7.83 2.76 -1.69
N THR A 225 8.84 3.62 -1.71
CA THR A 225 9.17 4.56 -0.64
C THR A 225 9.67 5.88 -1.21
N ASP A 226 9.22 6.97 -0.62
CA ASP A 226 9.67 8.33 -0.90
C ASP A 226 9.62 9.17 0.39
N SER A 227 9.89 10.48 0.29
CA SER A 227 9.92 11.39 1.45
C SER A 227 8.56 11.56 2.13
N SER A 228 7.45 11.21 1.47
CA SER A 228 6.08 11.34 1.98
C SER A 228 5.54 10.07 2.63
N GLY A 229 6.25 8.95 2.50
CA GLY A 229 5.90 7.67 3.08
C GLY A 229 6.25 6.50 2.18
N SER A 230 5.80 5.32 2.61
CA SER A 230 6.07 4.06 1.93
C SER A 230 4.81 3.22 1.80
N MET A 231 4.82 2.27 0.87
CA MET A 231 3.76 1.30 0.69
C MET A 231 4.34 -0.05 0.24
N VAL A 232 3.66 -1.11 0.65
CA VAL A 232 3.86 -2.46 0.13
C VAL A 232 2.49 -3.03 -0.17
N VAL A 233 2.15 -3.15 -1.46
CA VAL A 233 0.85 -3.64 -1.93
C VAL A 233 1.08 -4.94 -2.68
N TYR A 234 0.29 -5.96 -2.39
CA TYR A 234 0.43 -7.27 -3.00
C TYR A 234 -0.92 -7.92 -3.31
N ALA A 235 -0.92 -8.87 -4.23
CA ALA A 235 -2.07 -9.70 -4.52
C ALA A 235 -1.63 -11.11 -4.96
N PRO A 236 -2.32 -12.16 -4.49
CA PRO A 236 -2.13 -13.50 -5.02
C PRO A 236 -2.79 -13.63 -6.40
N LEU A 237 -2.13 -14.33 -7.30
CA LEU A 237 -2.57 -14.66 -8.66
C LEU A 237 -2.28 -16.13 -8.92
N ASP A 238 -3.16 -16.80 -9.65
CA ASP A 238 -2.85 -18.14 -10.14
C ASP A 238 -1.73 -18.10 -11.20
N ILE A 239 -1.02 -19.22 -11.34
CA ILE A 239 0.07 -19.34 -12.32
C ILE A 239 -0.42 -19.10 -13.76
N PRO A 240 -1.57 -19.62 -14.22
CA PRO A 240 -2.07 -19.36 -15.57
C PRO A 240 -2.25 -17.86 -15.88
N ALA A 241 -2.90 -17.10 -15.00
CA ALA A 241 -3.10 -15.66 -15.15
C ALA A 241 -1.77 -14.92 -15.14
N MET A 242 -0.84 -15.30 -14.27
CA MET A 242 0.49 -14.71 -14.25
C MET A 242 1.26 -15.01 -15.53
N ASN A 243 1.21 -16.23 -16.05
CA ASN A 243 1.85 -16.62 -17.31
C ASN A 243 1.28 -15.85 -18.51
N MET A 244 -0.03 -15.57 -18.53
CA MET A 244 -0.63 -14.70 -19.55
C MET A 244 -0.04 -13.28 -19.49
N VAL A 245 0.10 -12.72 -18.29
CA VAL A 245 0.66 -11.38 -18.08
C VAL A 245 2.14 -11.35 -18.47
N ILE A 246 2.93 -12.33 -18.03
CA ILE A 246 4.34 -12.50 -18.43
C ILE A 246 4.47 -12.65 -19.96
N GLY A 247 3.50 -13.33 -20.59
CA GLY A 247 3.42 -13.46 -22.05
C GLY A 247 3.03 -12.17 -22.80
N GLY A 248 2.72 -11.08 -22.09
CA GLY A 248 2.36 -9.79 -22.70
C GLY A 248 0.87 -9.65 -23.02
N ALA A 249 -0.01 -10.52 -22.48
CA ALA A 249 -1.45 -10.36 -22.64
C ALA A 249 -1.95 -9.05 -22.02
N ASP A 250 -3.15 -8.61 -22.38
CA ASP A 250 -3.75 -7.42 -21.78
C ASP A 250 -4.04 -7.64 -20.28
N SER A 251 -3.28 -6.96 -19.42
CA SER A 251 -3.47 -7.02 -17.97
C SER A 251 -4.80 -6.42 -17.48
N SER A 252 -5.56 -5.68 -18.31
CA SER A 252 -6.81 -5.02 -17.89
C SER A 252 -7.91 -6.01 -17.49
N ILE A 253 -7.89 -7.20 -18.10
CA ILE A 253 -8.91 -8.24 -17.91
C ILE A 253 -8.62 -9.18 -16.74
N ILE A 254 -7.38 -9.20 -16.25
CA ILE A 254 -6.93 -10.12 -15.20
C ILE A 254 -7.55 -9.73 -13.85
N PRO A 255 -8.37 -10.58 -13.21
CA PRO A 255 -8.91 -10.26 -11.90
C PRO A 255 -7.80 -10.14 -10.86
N ILE A 256 -7.74 -9.02 -10.13
CA ILE A 256 -6.76 -8.81 -9.06
C ILE A 256 -7.42 -8.17 -7.85
N LEU A 257 -7.10 -8.66 -6.66
CA LEU A 257 -7.66 -8.17 -5.40
C LEU A 257 -6.54 -7.87 -4.40
N PRO A 258 -6.17 -6.59 -4.23
CA PRO A 258 -4.98 -6.24 -3.48
C PRO A 258 -5.20 -6.10 -1.98
N SER A 259 -4.16 -6.47 -1.27
CA SER A 259 -3.94 -6.29 0.16
C SER A 259 -2.61 -5.56 0.36
N GLY A 260 -2.39 -4.96 1.53
CA GLY A 260 -1.11 -4.30 1.76
C GLY A 260 -1.05 -3.34 2.92
N PHE A 261 0.01 -2.55 2.88
CA PHE A 261 0.47 -1.70 3.95
C PHE A 261 0.77 -0.29 3.44
N VAL A 262 0.37 0.72 4.20
CA VAL A 262 0.81 2.11 4.02
C VAL A 262 1.54 2.53 5.28
N ILE A 263 2.71 3.13 5.11
CA ILE A 263 3.61 3.50 6.19
C ILE A 263 3.92 4.99 6.05
N SER A 264 3.78 5.74 7.13
CA SER A 264 4.20 7.14 7.19
C SER A 264 4.90 7.44 8.50
N GLY A 265 5.59 8.58 8.57
CA GLY A 265 5.98 9.15 9.87
C GLY A 265 4.76 9.45 10.73
N ASP A 266 4.97 9.57 12.04
CA ASP A 266 3.93 9.95 13.00
C ASP A 266 3.64 11.46 13.03
N GLY A 267 4.43 12.26 12.30
CA GLY A 267 4.24 13.71 12.17
C GLY A 267 4.65 14.49 13.42
N ARG A 268 5.30 13.84 14.39
CA ARG A 268 5.82 14.52 15.57
C ARG A 268 7.14 15.21 15.21
N PRO A 269 7.35 16.46 15.66
CA PRO A 269 8.64 17.10 15.50
C PRO A 269 9.71 16.28 16.22
N ASP A 270 10.84 16.03 15.56
CA ASP A 270 12.00 15.41 16.19
C ASP A 270 12.36 16.22 17.44
N THR A 271 12.22 15.59 18.61
CA THR A 271 12.64 16.19 19.88
C THR A 271 14.14 15.99 20.05
N GLY A 272 14.92 16.41 19.04
CA GLY A 272 16.36 16.58 19.10
C GLY A 272 16.65 18.00 19.56
N GLY A 273 17.02 18.14 20.83
CA GLY A 273 17.10 19.42 21.54
C GLY A 273 18.04 20.46 20.95
N ASP A 274 17.78 21.71 21.34
CA ASP A 274 18.70 22.84 21.27
C ASP A 274 20.08 22.44 21.85
N SER A 275 21.06 22.16 20.99
CA SER A 275 22.49 22.47 21.23
C SER A 275 23.42 21.98 20.11
N SER A 276 24.06 22.94 19.45
CA SER A 276 25.45 22.95 18.93
C SER A 276 26.16 21.64 18.50
N THR A 277 26.63 21.69 17.25
CA THR A 277 27.92 21.17 16.73
C THR A 277 28.26 19.67 16.80
N SER A 278 28.40 19.12 15.59
CA SER A 278 29.47 18.25 15.08
C SER A 278 29.33 16.71 15.09
N THR A 279 29.60 16.19 13.89
CA THR A 279 30.24 14.91 13.51
C THR A 279 29.47 13.59 13.66
N SER A 280 29.01 13.12 12.50
CA SER A 280 29.09 11.74 11.98
C SER A 280 28.93 10.58 12.96
N SER A 281 27.72 10.04 13.04
CA SER A 281 27.49 8.59 13.01
C SER A 281 25.99 8.33 12.88
N THR A 282 25.64 7.41 11.98
CA THR A 282 24.40 6.63 11.91
C THR A 282 23.65 6.58 13.24
N GLY A 283 22.54 7.32 13.38
CA GLY A 283 21.85 7.47 14.65
C GLY A 283 20.37 7.76 14.46
N ALA A 284 19.59 6.70 14.56
CA ALA A 284 18.17 6.62 14.90
C ALA A 284 17.30 7.87 14.64
N ASP A 285 16.51 7.82 13.58
CA ASP A 285 15.23 8.56 13.50
C ASP A 285 14.45 8.29 14.80
N SER A 286 14.31 9.31 15.65
CA SER A 286 13.67 9.19 16.96
C SER A 286 12.14 9.17 16.90
N GLY A 287 11.58 9.29 15.68
CA GLY A 287 10.14 9.29 15.41
C GLY A 287 9.54 7.90 15.25
N GLY A 288 8.28 7.75 15.67
CA GLY A 288 7.49 6.56 15.38
C GLY A 288 6.91 6.57 13.98
N SER A 289 6.22 5.48 13.63
CA SER A 289 5.56 5.32 12.34
C SER A 289 4.08 5.00 12.52
N LEU A 290 3.28 5.44 11.55
CA LEU A 290 1.90 5.05 11.40
C LEU A 290 1.81 3.98 10.32
N LEU A 291 1.31 2.82 10.70
CA LEU A 291 1.06 1.70 9.82
C LEU A 291 -0.44 1.56 9.59
N THR A 292 -0.88 1.63 8.33
CA THR A 292 -2.22 1.20 7.91
C THR A 292 -2.11 -0.16 7.26
N VAL A 293 -2.83 -1.14 7.80
CA VAL A 293 -3.00 -2.47 7.21
C VAL A 293 -4.37 -2.51 6.55
N ALA A 294 -4.45 -3.02 5.32
CA ALA A 294 -5.74 -3.24 4.67
C ALA A 294 -5.76 -4.49 3.80
N PHE A 295 -6.84 -5.25 3.93
CA PHE A 295 -7.08 -6.50 3.21
C PHE A 295 -8.37 -6.44 2.42
N GLN A 296 -8.39 -7.16 1.30
CA GLN A 296 -9.58 -7.39 0.49
C GLN A 296 -9.72 -8.86 0.19
N ILE A 297 -10.91 -9.40 0.43
CA ILE A 297 -11.21 -10.82 0.27
C ILE A 297 -12.50 -10.97 -0.53
N LEU A 298 -12.47 -11.86 -1.53
CA LEU A 298 -13.67 -12.30 -2.23
C LEU A 298 -14.35 -13.36 -1.37
N VAL A 299 -15.55 -13.07 -0.87
CA VAL A 299 -16.28 -13.95 0.07
C VAL A 299 -17.43 -14.70 -0.60
N ALA A 300 -17.91 -14.21 -1.74
CA ALA A 300 -18.96 -14.88 -2.49
C ALA A 300 -18.78 -14.62 -3.98
N GLY A 301 -18.86 -15.67 -4.80
CA GLY A 301 -18.78 -15.58 -6.25
C GLY A 301 -20.03 -14.99 -6.90
N PRO A 302 -20.07 -14.87 -8.25
CA PRO A 302 -21.13 -14.17 -8.98
C PRO A 302 -22.53 -14.77 -8.80
N ASN A 303 -22.62 -16.06 -8.48
CA ASN A 303 -23.88 -16.82 -8.41
C ASN A 303 -24.45 -16.95 -6.99
N VAL A 304 -23.80 -16.35 -5.98
CA VAL A 304 -24.25 -16.44 -4.59
C VAL A 304 -25.01 -15.17 -4.23
N THR A 305 -26.29 -15.30 -3.90
CA THR A 305 -27.09 -14.20 -3.32
C THR A 305 -26.66 -13.96 -1.88
N SER A 306 -26.22 -12.73 -1.59
CA SER A 306 -25.81 -12.31 -0.24
C SER A 306 -26.97 -12.43 0.74
N SER A 307 -26.83 -13.22 1.79
CA SER A 307 -27.69 -13.14 2.98
C SER A 307 -27.04 -12.24 4.03
N THR A 308 -27.83 -11.67 4.94
CA THR A 308 -27.33 -10.91 6.08
C THR A 308 -26.42 -11.75 6.99
N GLU A 309 -26.68 -13.05 7.10
CA GLU A 309 -25.88 -14.00 7.88
C GLU A 309 -24.51 -14.24 7.25
N LEU A 310 -24.45 -14.53 5.93
CA LEU A 310 -23.19 -14.70 5.20
C LEU A 310 -22.31 -13.44 5.26
N ASN A 311 -22.95 -12.26 5.24
CA ASN A 311 -22.24 -11.00 5.40
C ASN A 311 -21.62 -10.87 6.80
N MET A 312 -22.33 -11.26 7.85
CA MET A 312 -21.84 -11.14 9.23
C MET A 312 -20.72 -12.15 9.54
N GLU A 313 -20.84 -13.39 9.08
CA GLU A 313 -19.79 -14.41 9.19
C GLU A 313 -18.52 -14.02 8.42
N SER A 314 -18.70 -13.52 7.20
CA SER A 314 -17.60 -12.99 6.37
C SER A 314 -16.89 -11.84 7.07
N VAL A 315 -17.63 -10.89 7.64
CA VAL A 315 -17.07 -9.78 8.39
C VAL A 315 -16.29 -10.26 9.62
N ALA A 316 -16.84 -11.19 10.40
CA ALA A 316 -16.18 -11.73 11.57
C ALA A 316 -14.86 -12.44 11.20
N THR A 317 -14.86 -13.18 10.10
CA THR A 317 -13.66 -13.85 9.56
C THR A 317 -12.59 -12.85 9.14
N VAL A 318 -12.96 -11.83 8.35
CA VAL A 318 -12.00 -10.81 7.90
C VAL A 318 -11.48 -9.97 9.08
N ASN A 319 -12.34 -9.65 10.05
CA ASN A 319 -11.95 -8.95 11.26
C ASN A 319 -10.92 -9.77 12.06
N THR A 320 -11.18 -11.07 12.25
CA THR A 320 -10.25 -11.98 12.91
C THR A 320 -8.92 -12.07 12.18
N LEU A 321 -8.95 -12.15 10.84
CA LEU A 321 -7.74 -12.19 10.01
C LEU A 321 -6.90 -10.93 10.21
N ILE A 322 -7.48 -9.73 10.07
CA ILE A 322 -6.71 -8.48 10.18
C ILE A 322 -6.21 -8.24 11.61
N SER A 323 -7.01 -8.52 12.63
CA SER A 323 -6.58 -8.43 14.04
C SER A 323 -5.43 -9.40 14.34
N THR A 324 -5.53 -10.64 13.87
CA THR A 324 -4.46 -11.65 14.06
C THR A 324 -3.19 -11.24 13.32
N THR A 325 -3.30 -10.69 12.10
CA THR A 325 -2.12 -10.22 11.36
C THR A 325 -1.45 -9.05 12.08
N VAL A 326 -2.23 -8.10 12.62
CA VAL A 326 -1.67 -7.01 13.44
C VAL A 326 -0.94 -7.54 14.67
N LEU A 327 -1.49 -8.52 15.37
CA LEU A 327 -0.81 -9.14 16.53
C LEU A 327 0.51 -9.80 16.12
N LYS A 328 0.52 -10.54 15.00
CA LYS A 328 1.75 -11.14 14.46
C LYS A 328 2.78 -10.10 14.05
N ILE A 329 2.36 -9.01 13.40
CA ILE A 329 3.24 -7.87 13.05
C ILE A 329 3.86 -7.27 14.31
N LYS A 330 3.03 -6.98 15.33
CA LYS A 330 3.51 -6.45 16.61
C LYS A 330 4.53 -7.40 17.26
N ALA A 331 4.25 -8.70 17.27
CA ALA A 331 5.17 -9.70 17.81
C ALA A 331 6.50 -9.76 17.04
N ALA A 332 6.45 -9.82 15.71
CA ALA A 332 7.62 -9.87 14.84
C ALA A 332 8.51 -8.62 14.95
N LEU A 333 7.89 -7.46 15.19
CA LEU A 333 8.56 -6.18 15.38
C LEU A 333 8.93 -5.88 16.85
N ASN A 334 8.74 -6.84 17.78
CA ASN A 334 8.95 -6.66 19.22
C ASN A 334 8.16 -5.48 19.83
N CYS A 335 6.97 -5.22 19.29
CA CYS A 335 6.06 -4.13 19.65
C CYS A 335 4.79 -4.64 20.37
N SER A 336 4.84 -5.81 21.01
CA SER A 336 3.69 -6.47 21.65
C SER A 336 3.07 -5.67 22.81
N ASN A 337 3.82 -4.74 23.40
CA ASN A 337 3.37 -3.95 24.56
C ASN A 337 2.49 -2.74 24.17
N LEU A 338 2.28 -2.48 22.88
CA LEU A 338 1.36 -1.43 22.43
C LEU A 338 -0.07 -1.96 22.36
N GLY A 339 -0.79 -1.87 23.47
CA GLY A 339 -2.27 -1.99 23.53
C GLY A 339 -2.96 -0.63 23.57
#